data_AF-A0A5C2SEQ7-F1
#
_entry.id   AF-A0A5C2SEQ7-F1
#
_cell.length_a   1.000
_cell.length_b   1.000
_cell.length_c   1.000
_cell.angle_alpha   90.00
_cell.angle_beta   90.00
_cell.angle_gamma   90.00
#
_symmetry.space_group_name_H-M   'P 1'
#
loop_
_entity.id
_entity.type
_entity.pdbx_description
1 polymer ?
#
loop_
_entity_poly.entity_id
_entity_poly.type
_entity_poly.pdbx_seq_one_letter_code
_entity_poly.pdbx_strand_id
1 'polypeptide(L)'
;MAPYDHDEEKVALLGGSSTSYASVETLNSEITVKPLRYSEIPQAVSNTYTATRAESLSRYLDDGNHTPFGVWHKKLLIALNYTERIHRGRVLTVDHGDSTISFIEPGEPRTGPLLRWIISLLKSGKKSAEMRKREAEIATKLETMIKSALGDRRASMMVLSGLATAPAKQGRGYATALVKTLNDKADALGCAVWLITDDAKWFYEDLGYVLVAEDWAGVDNPKWKGGPVPLRIMVRECKSVDVQMGCGEAYARSSGERMKGSAPLNW
;
A
#
# COMPACT_ATOMS: atom_id res chain seq x y z
N MET A 1 33.72 32.53 -14.68
CA MET A 1 32.57 32.87 -13.82
C MET A 1 31.88 34.03 -14.50
N ALA A 2 30.89 33.74 -15.33
CA ALA A 2 30.20 34.70 -16.20
C ALA A 2 28.79 34.95 -15.65
N PRO A 3 28.27 36.18 -15.67
CA PRO A 3 26.94 36.48 -15.16
C PRO A 3 25.87 36.06 -16.18
N TYR A 4 24.85 35.37 -15.70
CA TYR A 4 23.65 35.04 -16.46
C TYR A 4 22.67 36.22 -16.35
N ASP A 5 22.31 36.76 -17.52
CA ASP A 5 21.28 37.77 -17.72
C ASP A 5 19.89 37.18 -17.43
N HIS A 6 19.10 37.90 -16.63
CA HIS A 6 17.70 37.61 -16.37
C HIS A 6 16.85 38.56 -17.22
N ASP A 7 16.42 38.11 -18.39
CA ASP A 7 15.39 38.79 -19.16
C ASP A 7 14.01 38.46 -18.59
N GLU A 8 13.40 39.47 -17.96
CA GLU A 8 12.00 39.51 -17.54
C GLU A 8 11.09 39.63 -18.77
N GLU A 9 10.44 38.54 -19.18
CA GLU A 9 9.33 38.60 -20.12
C GLU A 9 8.01 38.82 -19.37
N LYS A 10 7.55 40.08 -19.38
CA LYS A 10 6.21 40.50 -18.94
C LYS A 10 5.16 40.03 -19.95
N VAL A 11 4.39 39.00 -19.61
CA VAL A 11 3.18 38.65 -20.35
C VAL A 11 1.95 39.22 -19.64
N ALA A 12 1.18 39.97 -20.42
CA ALA A 12 0.02 40.73 -20.02
C ALA A 12 -1.14 39.86 -19.51
N LEU A 13 -1.72 40.32 -18.39
CA LEU A 13 -3.11 40.16 -18.02
C LEU A 13 -4.03 40.63 -19.16
N LEU A 14 -5.04 39.83 -19.50
CA LEU A 14 -6.44 40.22 -19.77
C LEU A 14 -7.19 39.04 -20.43
N GLY A 15 -8.34 38.67 -19.87
CA GLY A 15 -9.27 37.75 -20.54
C GLY A 15 -10.01 36.82 -19.60
N GLY A 16 -10.84 37.38 -18.71
CA GLY A 16 -11.80 36.61 -17.94
C GLY A 16 -12.83 35.95 -18.87
N SER A 17 -12.66 34.65 -19.09
CA SER A 17 -13.76 33.79 -19.50
C SER A 17 -14.33 33.15 -18.25
N SER A 18 -15.53 33.58 -17.89
CA SER A 18 -16.44 32.86 -17.00
C SER A 18 -16.71 31.50 -17.62
N THR A 19 -15.86 30.52 -17.33
CA THR A 19 -16.14 29.11 -17.61
C THR A 19 -17.32 28.73 -16.73
N SER A 20 -18.50 28.78 -17.35
CA SER A 20 -19.68 28.07 -16.90
C SER A 20 -19.26 26.67 -16.47
N TYR A 21 -19.27 26.41 -15.16
CA TYR A 21 -19.25 25.07 -14.62
C TYR A 21 -20.60 24.45 -14.98
N ALA A 22 -20.69 24.01 -16.24
CA ALA A 22 -21.68 23.06 -16.67
C ALA A 22 -21.65 21.93 -15.64
N SER A 23 -22.78 21.76 -14.97
CA SER A 23 -23.09 20.65 -14.11
C SER A 23 -22.59 19.37 -14.77
N VAL A 24 -21.46 18.86 -14.26
CA VAL A 24 -21.02 17.50 -14.51
C VAL A 24 -22.02 16.64 -13.75
N GLU A 25 -23.16 16.36 -14.38
CA GLU A 25 -23.92 15.15 -14.12
C GLU A 25 -22.95 14.01 -14.45
N THR A 26 -22.14 13.66 -13.46
CA THR A 26 -21.39 12.42 -13.44
C THR A 26 -22.41 11.33 -13.72
N LEU A 27 -22.34 10.76 -14.92
CA LEU A 27 -22.75 9.38 -15.20
C LEU A 27 -22.06 8.51 -14.16
N ASN A 28 -22.66 8.44 -12.98
CA ASN A 28 -22.26 7.61 -11.86
C ASN A 28 -22.63 6.19 -12.26
N SER A 29 -21.93 5.64 -13.25
CA SER A 29 -21.85 4.20 -13.38
C SER A 29 -21.37 3.71 -12.02
N GLU A 30 -22.27 3.06 -11.29
CA GLU A 30 -22.06 2.59 -9.94
C GLU A 30 -20.75 1.78 -9.90
N ILE A 31 -19.72 2.35 -9.28
CA ILE A 31 -18.39 1.74 -9.21
C ILE A 31 -18.53 0.46 -8.38
N THR A 32 -18.57 -0.68 -9.05
CA THR A 32 -18.77 -1.96 -8.39
C THR A 32 -17.42 -2.56 -8.00
N VAL A 33 -17.18 -2.70 -6.69
CA VAL A 33 -16.02 -3.40 -6.15
C VAL A 33 -16.31 -4.91 -6.07
N LYS A 34 -15.42 -5.73 -6.63
CA LYS A 34 -15.56 -7.20 -6.66
C LYS A 34 -14.27 -7.88 -6.21
N PRO A 35 -14.30 -9.15 -5.76
CA PRO A 35 -13.07 -9.93 -5.61
C PRO A 35 -12.35 -10.12 -6.95
N LEU A 36 -11.01 -10.00 -6.97
CA LEU A 36 -10.21 -10.26 -8.18
C LEU A 36 -10.24 -11.75 -8.54
N ARG A 37 -10.45 -12.07 -9.82
CA ARG A 37 -10.48 -13.46 -10.32
C ARG A 37 -9.13 -13.88 -10.89
N TYR A 38 -8.84 -15.20 -10.89
CA TYR A 38 -7.61 -15.73 -11.48
C TYR A 38 -7.44 -15.36 -12.96
N SER A 39 -8.55 -15.34 -13.73
CA SER A 39 -8.54 -14.95 -15.15
C SER A 39 -8.17 -13.48 -15.37
N GLU A 40 -8.28 -12.63 -14.35
CA GLU A 40 -8.01 -11.18 -14.42
C GLU A 40 -6.56 -10.84 -14.01
N ILE A 41 -5.80 -11.82 -13.51
CA ILE A 41 -4.41 -11.61 -13.06
C ILE A 41 -3.54 -10.97 -14.14
N PRO A 42 -3.54 -11.41 -15.42
CA PRO A 42 -2.66 -10.81 -16.43
C PRO A 42 -2.88 -9.30 -16.61
N GLN A 43 -4.14 -8.86 -16.62
CA GLN A 43 -4.50 -7.45 -16.72
C GLN A 43 -4.11 -6.69 -15.44
N ALA A 44 -4.49 -7.20 -14.27
CA ALA A 44 -4.15 -6.61 -12.98
C ALA A 44 -2.62 -6.45 -12.81
N VAL A 45 -1.83 -7.46 -13.21
CA VAL A 45 -0.36 -7.41 -13.18
C VAL A 45 0.17 -6.31 -14.08
N SER A 46 -0.33 -6.22 -15.32
CA SER A 46 0.13 -5.21 -16.26
C SER A 46 -0.21 -3.79 -15.79
N ASN A 47 -1.42 -3.59 -15.28
CA ASN A 47 -1.90 -2.32 -14.74
C ASN A 47 -1.13 -1.92 -13.48
N THR A 48 -0.91 -2.87 -12.56
CA THR A 48 -0.13 -2.65 -11.33
C THR A 48 1.30 -2.28 -11.65
N TYR A 49 1.96 -3.03 -12.54
CA TYR A 49 3.33 -2.74 -12.96
C TYR A 49 3.44 -1.34 -13.60
N THR A 50 2.48 -0.97 -14.45
CA THR A 50 2.51 0.32 -15.15
C THR A 50 2.23 1.48 -14.20
N ALA A 51 1.27 1.33 -13.27
CA ALA A 51 0.94 2.33 -12.28
C ALA A 51 2.09 2.59 -11.30
N THR A 52 2.68 1.53 -10.76
CA THR A 52 3.75 1.62 -9.75
C THR A 52 5.08 2.10 -10.32
N ARG A 53 5.33 1.94 -11.63
CA ARG A 53 6.59 2.39 -12.26
C ARG A 53 6.82 3.91 -12.13
N ALA A 54 5.76 4.70 -12.01
CA ALA A 54 5.86 6.15 -11.84
C ALA A 54 6.22 6.56 -10.40
N GLU A 55 5.98 5.67 -9.42
CA GLU A 55 6.21 5.93 -7.99
C GLU A 55 7.70 6.13 -7.68
N SER A 56 8.01 7.08 -6.80
CA SER A 56 9.38 7.43 -6.45
C SER A 56 10.15 6.26 -5.84
N LEU A 57 9.50 5.43 -5.02
CA LEU A 57 10.13 4.23 -4.44
C LEU A 57 10.48 3.19 -5.50
N SER A 58 9.55 2.95 -6.44
CA SER A 58 9.78 2.05 -7.57
C SER A 58 10.93 2.55 -8.44
N ARG A 59 10.97 3.85 -8.78
CA ARG A 59 12.08 4.45 -9.54
C ARG A 59 13.43 4.30 -8.82
N TYR A 60 13.45 4.50 -7.51
CA TYR A 60 14.66 4.35 -6.70
C TYR A 60 15.18 2.92 -6.68
N LEU A 61 14.31 1.92 -6.56
CA LEU A 61 14.72 0.52 -6.63
C LEU A 61 15.15 0.14 -8.06
N ASP A 62 14.45 0.65 -9.07
CA ASP A 62 14.63 0.26 -10.47
C ASP A 62 15.94 0.77 -11.07
N ASP A 63 16.36 1.98 -10.69
CA ASP A 63 17.61 2.58 -11.14
C ASP A 63 18.85 1.75 -10.71
N GLY A 64 18.77 1.05 -9.57
CA GLY A 64 19.84 0.15 -9.10
C GLY A 64 19.80 -1.25 -9.74
N ASN A 65 18.76 -1.57 -10.51
CA ASN A 65 18.49 -2.90 -11.02
C ASN A 65 18.88 -3.04 -12.50
N HIS A 66 20.07 -3.60 -12.73
CA HIS A 66 20.57 -3.89 -14.08
C HIS A 66 20.38 -5.37 -14.49
N THR A 67 19.47 -6.10 -13.83
CA THR A 67 19.25 -7.51 -14.17
C THR A 67 18.57 -7.65 -15.53
N PRO A 68 19.03 -8.57 -16.40
CA PRO A 68 18.31 -8.87 -17.63
C PRO A 68 16.90 -9.38 -17.27
N PHE A 69 15.92 -9.04 -18.10
CA PHE A 69 14.51 -9.42 -17.89
C PHE A 69 13.86 -8.88 -16.60
N GLY A 70 14.39 -7.80 -16.00
CA GLY A 70 13.87 -7.23 -14.75
C GLY A 70 12.37 -6.90 -14.77
N VAL A 71 11.83 -6.49 -15.93
CA VAL A 71 10.38 -6.25 -16.13
C VAL A 71 9.57 -7.52 -15.97
N TRP A 72 9.96 -8.58 -16.67
CA TRP A 72 9.27 -9.87 -16.62
C TRP A 72 9.34 -10.47 -15.21
N HIS A 73 10.50 -10.39 -14.57
CA HIS A 73 10.67 -10.85 -13.20
C HIS A 73 9.74 -10.13 -12.21
N LYS A 74 9.59 -8.80 -12.32
CA LYS A 74 8.63 -8.04 -11.50
C LYS A 74 7.19 -8.45 -11.76
N LYS A 75 6.80 -8.56 -13.04
CA LYS A 75 5.45 -9.01 -13.40
C LYS A 75 5.15 -10.41 -12.85
N LEU A 76 6.11 -11.33 -12.90
CA LEU A 76 6.00 -12.65 -12.30
C LEU A 76 5.79 -12.56 -10.77
N LEU A 77 6.58 -11.75 -10.06
CA LEU A 77 6.41 -11.56 -8.63
C LEU A 77 5.05 -10.94 -8.27
N ILE A 78 4.55 -9.98 -9.05
CA ILE A 78 3.21 -9.40 -8.86
C ILE A 78 2.15 -10.49 -9.09
N ALA A 79 2.28 -11.29 -10.15
CA ALA A 79 1.35 -12.38 -10.46
C ALA A 79 1.28 -13.41 -9.32
N LEU A 80 2.43 -13.83 -8.80
CA LEU A 80 2.51 -14.77 -7.68
C LEU A 80 1.87 -14.21 -6.40
N ASN A 81 2.10 -12.92 -6.11
CA ASN A 81 1.43 -12.25 -4.99
C ASN A 81 -0.09 -12.21 -5.19
N TYR A 82 -0.59 -11.90 -6.39
CA TYR A 82 -2.04 -11.93 -6.65
C TYR A 82 -2.62 -13.32 -6.54
N THR A 83 -1.95 -14.35 -7.06
CA THR A 83 -2.39 -15.75 -6.92
C THR A 83 -2.59 -16.11 -5.45
N GLU A 84 -1.60 -15.84 -4.59
CA GLU A 84 -1.72 -16.10 -3.15
C GLU A 84 -2.86 -15.29 -2.52
N ARG A 85 -2.95 -14.00 -2.85
CA ARG A 85 -3.96 -13.12 -2.23
C ARG A 85 -5.38 -13.46 -2.70
N ILE A 86 -5.57 -13.87 -3.95
CA ILE A 86 -6.86 -14.37 -4.47
C ILE A 86 -7.24 -15.64 -3.73
N HIS A 87 -6.31 -16.58 -3.55
CA HIS A 87 -6.56 -17.81 -2.79
C HIS A 87 -7.06 -17.53 -1.37
N ARG A 88 -6.58 -16.46 -0.73
CA ARG A 88 -7.02 -16.03 0.61
C ARG A 88 -8.20 -15.06 0.62
N GLY A 89 -8.75 -14.67 -0.54
CA GLY A 89 -9.82 -13.66 -0.61
C GLY A 89 -9.37 -12.28 -0.11
N ARG A 90 -8.12 -11.89 -0.41
CA ARG A 90 -7.45 -10.66 0.07
C ARG A 90 -7.12 -9.66 -1.04
N VAL A 91 -7.80 -9.75 -2.18
CA VAL A 91 -7.70 -8.77 -3.28
C VAL A 91 -9.09 -8.40 -3.75
N LEU A 92 -9.35 -7.10 -3.83
CA LEU A 92 -10.53 -6.55 -4.48
C LEU A 92 -10.10 -5.80 -5.74
N THR A 93 -11.05 -5.67 -6.67
CA THR A 93 -10.84 -5.07 -7.97
C THR A 93 -12.05 -4.24 -8.39
N VAL A 94 -11.81 -3.27 -9.25
CA VAL A 94 -12.81 -2.54 -10.04
C VAL A 94 -12.48 -2.77 -11.51
N ASP A 95 -13.52 -2.99 -12.32
CA ASP A 95 -13.41 -3.08 -13.78
C ASP A 95 -12.34 -4.09 -14.22
N HIS A 96 -12.47 -5.32 -13.71
CA HIS A 96 -11.69 -6.50 -14.13
C HIS A 96 -10.15 -6.38 -14.00
N GLY A 97 -9.66 -5.65 -13.00
CA GLY A 97 -8.22 -5.49 -12.76
C GLY A 97 -7.66 -4.15 -13.17
N ASP A 98 -8.51 -3.21 -13.59
CA ASP A 98 -8.14 -1.83 -13.87
C ASP A 98 -7.81 -1.03 -12.62
N SER A 99 -8.40 -1.39 -11.48
CA SER A 99 -7.92 -0.95 -10.18
C SER A 99 -7.98 -2.10 -9.20
N THR A 100 -6.95 -2.28 -8.39
CA THR A 100 -6.83 -3.39 -7.45
C THR A 100 -6.32 -2.91 -6.12
N ILE A 101 -6.85 -3.48 -5.05
CA ILE A 101 -6.36 -3.32 -3.68
C ILE A 101 -6.08 -4.69 -3.09
N SER A 102 -4.93 -4.83 -2.43
CA SER A 102 -4.58 -6.02 -1.65
C SER A 102 -4.41 -5.64 -0.18
N PHE A 103 -4.82 -6.53 0.70
CA PHE A 103 -4.75 -6.28 2.14
C PHE A 103 -4.35 -7.53 2.93
N ILE A 104 -4.08 -7.33 4.21
CA ILE A 104 -3.71 -8.37 5.18
C ILE A 104 -4.56 -8.15 6.42
N GLU A 105 -5.29 -9.17 6.86
CA GLU A 105 -6.09 -9.08 8.09
C GLU A 105 -5.20 -9.19 9.34
N PRO A 106 -5.64 -8.68 10.51
CA PRO A 106 -4.92 -8.81 11.77
C PRO A 106 -4.53 -10.27 12.08
N GLY A 107 -3.32 -10.48 12.59
CA GLY A 107 -2.78 -11.81 12.91
C GLY A 107 -2.41 -12.70 11.71
N GLU A 108 -2.75 -12.31 10.48
CA GLU A 108 -2.43 -13.11 9.30
C GLU A 108 -0.94 -12.97 8.92
N PRO A 109 -0.22 -14.07 8.61
CA PRO A 109 1.15 -13.97 8.14
C PRO A 109 1.21 -13.26 6.78
N ARG A 110 2.16 -12.31 6.64
CA ARG A 110 2.32 -11.48 5.43
C ARG A 110 2.47 -12.28 4.13
N THR A 111 3.14 -13.44 4.19
CA THR A 111 3.44 -14.30 3.04
C THR A 111 3.36 -15.75 3.49
N GLY A 112 2.72 -16.60 2.70
CA GLY A 112 2.63 -18.02 2.97
C GLY A 112 3.94 -18.76 2.74
N PRO A 113 4.09 -19.96 3.30
CA PRO A 113 5.33 -20.73 3.23
C PRO A 113 5.73 -21.06 1.78
N LEU A 114 4.76 -21.43 0.94
CA LEU A 114 4.99 -21.77 -0.47
C LEU A 114 5.48 -20.54 -1.26
N LEU A 115 4.80 -19.40 -1.15
CA LEU A 115 5.23 -18.18 -1.87
C LEU A 115 6.61 -17.72 -1.37
N ARG A 116 6.87 -17.80 -0.06
CA ARG A 116 8.19 -17.50 0.50
C ARG A 116 9.28 -18.38 -0.11
N TRP A 117 9.02 -19.68 -0.28
CA TRP A 117 9.95 -20.62 -0.91
C TRP A 117 10.19 -20.27 -2.40
N ILE A 118 9.12 -20.04 -3.18
CA ILE A 118 9.23 -19.65 -4.60
C ILE A 118 10.03 -18.34 -4.74
N ILE A 119 9.71 -17.33 -3.93
CA ILE A 119 10.43 -16.05 -3.93
C ILE A 119 11.90 -16.25 -3.57
N SER A 120 12.23 -17.16 -2.64
CA SER A 120 13.61 -17.47 -2.30
C SER A 120 14.39 -18.06 -3.48
N LEU A 121 13.75 -18.93 -4.29
CA LEU A 121 14.36 -19.48 -5.50
C LEU A 121 14.58 -18.40 -6.56
N LEU A 122 13.60 -17.53 -6.79
CA LEU A 122 13.72 -16.43 -7.74
C LEU A 122 14.78 -15.40 -7.31
N LYS A 123 14.99 -15.24 -6.00
CA LYS A 123 16.04 -14.38 -5.43
C LYS A 123 17.46 -14.95 -5.54
N SER A 124 17.64 -16.17 -6.01
CA SER A 124 18.97 -16.78 -6.19
C SER A 124 19.82 -16.12 -7.29
N GLY A 125 19.20 -15.31 -8.16
CA GLY A 125 19.92 -14.43 -9.08
C GLY A 125 20.77 -13.41 -8.32
N LYS A 126 22.01 -13.18 -8.76
CA LYS A 126 22.92 -12.19 -8.15
C LYS A 126 22.36 -10.78 -8.33
N LYS A 127 21.61 -10.27 -7.34
CA LYS A 127 21.27 -8.84 -7.26
C LYS A 127 22.56 -8.02 -7.23
N SER A 128 22.56 -6.88 -7.92
CA SER A 128 23.68 -5.94 -7.87
C SER A 128 23.97 -5.54 -6.41
N ALA A 129 25.22 -5.22 -6.09
CA ALA A 129 25.57 -4.71 -4.75
C ALA A 129 24.77 -3.44 -4.42
N GLU A 130 24.52 -2.62 -5.44
CA GLU A 130 23.72 -1.40 -5.32
C GLU A 130 22.26 -1.69 -4.96
N MET A 131 21.61 -2.62 -5.66
CA MET A 131 20.22 -3.01 -5.36
C MET A 131 20.09 -3.54 -3.94
N ARG A 132 21.04 -4.39 -3.49
CA ARG A 132 21.04 -4.90 -2.10
C ARG A 132 21.18 -3.77 -1.08
N LYS A 133 22.02 -2.77 -1.35
CA LYS A 133 22.16 -1.59 -0.48
C LYS A 133 20.85 -0.82 -0.38
N ARG A 134 20.18 -0.52 -1.50
CA ARG A 134 18.90 0.21 -1.52
C ARG A 134 17.78 -0.56 -0.82
N GLU A 135 17.67 -1.87 -1.07
CA GLU A 135 16.69 -2.73 -0.39
C GLU A 135 16.94 -2.77 1.13
N ALA A 136 18.20 -2.88 1.55
CA ALA A 136 18.56 -2.91 2.97
C ALA A 136 18.26 -1.57 3.66
N GLU A 137 18.54 -0.44 2.99
CA GLU A 137 18.21 0.90 3.48
C GLU A 137 16.70 1.04 3.72
N ILE A 138 15.89 0.77 2.70
CA ILE A 138 14.42 0.87 2.79
C ILE A 138 13.89 -0.08 3.87
N ALA A 139 14.32 -1.34 3.88
CA ALA A 139 13.85 -2.31 4.85
C ALA A 139 14.18 -1.89 6.30
N THR A 140 15.39 -1.37 6.53
CA THR A 140 15.82 -0.90 7.85
C THR A 140 15.01 0.33 8.29
N LYS A 141 14.85 1.32 7.40
CA LYS A 141 14.07 2.53 7.70
C LYS A 141 12.60 2.19 7.99
N LEU A 142 11.97 1.39 7.14
CA LEU A 142 10.58 0.96 7.34
C LEU A 142 10.41 0.16 8.63
N GLU A 143 11.29 -0.78 8.95
CA GLU A 143 11.16 -1.56 10.19
C GLU A 143 11.32 -0.67 11.43
N THR A 144 12.29 0.26 11.42
CA THR A 144 12.46 1.24 12.50
C THR A 144 11.21 2.11 12.67
N MET A 145 10.68 2.68 11.58
CA MET A 145 9.48 3.50 11.63
C MET A 145 8.25 2.71 12.10
N ILE A 146 8.05 1.50 11.57
CA ILE A 146 6.92 0.63 11.95
C ILE A 146 7.00 0.30 13.44
N LYS A 147 8.18 -0.10 13.94
CA LYS A 147 8.39 -0.42 15.34
C LYS A 147 8.14 0.80 16.23
N SER A 148 8.66 1.97 15.84
CA SER A 148 8.51 3.21 16.61
C SER A 148 7.08 3.74 16.63
N ALA A 149 6.38 3.70 15.50
CA ALA A 149 5.07 4.33 15.36
C ALA A 149 3.90 3.41 15.77
N LEU A 150 4.01 2.10 15.48
CA LEU A 150 2.91 1.15 15.68
C LEU A 150 3.16 0.19 16.85
N GLY A 151 4.42 -0.05 17.23
CA GLY A 151 4.79 -0.99 18.28
C GLY A 151 4.10 -2.35 18.14
N ASP A 152 3.60 -2.86 19.26
CA ASP A 152 2.90 -4.15 19.32
C ASP A 152 1.50 -4.11 18.67
N ARG A 153 0.88 -2.92 18.62
CA ARG A 153 -0.46 -2.73 18.02
C ARG A 153 -0.50 -3.12 16.55
N ARG A 154 0.64 -3.11 15.85
CA ARG A 154 0.74 -3.57 14.45
C ARG A 154 0.08 -4.93 14.21
N ALA A 155 0.17 -5.86 15.17
CA ALA A 155 -0.37 -7.21 15.03
C ALA A 155 -1.91 -7.25 15.02
N SER A 156 -2.57 -6.26 15.65
CA SER A 156 -4.03 -6.13 15.73
C SER A 156 -4.62 -5.19 14.67
N MET A 157 -3.85 -4.82 13.66
CA MET A 157 -4.27 -3.89 12.61
C MET A 157 -4.31 -4.56 11.24
N MET A 158 -5.22 -4.09 10.40
CA MET A 158 -5.28 -4.45 8.99
C MET A 158 -4.20 -3.69 8.22
N VAL A 159 -3.59 -4.32 7.22
CA VAL A 159 -2.58 -3.69 6.36
C VAL A 159 -3.14 -3.51 4.95
N LEU A 160 -3.13 -2.29 4.43
CA LEU A 160 -3.27 -2.06 2.99
C LEU A 160 -1.88 -2.30 2.37
N SER A 161 -1.70 -3.45 1.71
CA SER A 161 -0.38 -3.90 1.23
C SER A 161 -0.06 -3.51 -0.21
N GLY A 162 -1.07 -3.09 -0.98
CA GLY A 162 -0.88 -2.59 -2.33
C GLY A 162 -2.17 -2.02 -2.88
N LEU A 163 -2.05 -0.92 -3.59
CA LEU A 163 -3.12 -0.25 -4.31
C LEU A 163 -2.57 0.18 -5.66
N ALA A 164 -3.27 -0.16 -6.74
CA ALA A 164 -2.88 0.27 -8.06
C ALA A 164 -4.11 0.57 -8.89
N THR A 165 -4.03 1.64 -9.69
CA THR A 165 -5.04 1.96 -10.69
C THR A 165 -4.33 2.22 -12.01
N ALA A 166 -4.79 1.54 -13.06
CA ALA A 166 -4.29 1.72 -14.42
C ALA A 166 -4.25 3.22 -14.76
N PRO A 167 -3.16 3.75 -15.34
CA PRO A 167 -3.03 5.19 -15.58
C PRO A 167 -4.23 5.81 -16.32
N ALA A 168 -4.76 5.11 -17.33
CA ALA A 168 -5.93 5.55 -18.11
C ALA A 168 -7.27 5.55 -17.33
N LYS A 169 -7.28 4.98 -16.13
CA LYS A 169 -8.44 4.85 -15.24
C LYS A 169 -8.29 5.66 -13.95
N GLN A 170 -7.19 6.40 -13.79
CA GLN A 170 -7.01 7.34 -12.68
C GLN A 170 -8.01 8.52 -12.78
N GLY A 171 -8.30 9.16 -11.65
CA GLY A 171 -9.28 10.26 -11.58
C GLY A 171 -10.75 9.82 -11.65
N ARG A 172 -11.04 8.52 -11.76
CA ARG A 172 -12.42 7.98 -11.85
C ARG A 172 -13.01 7.52 -10.52
N GLY A 173 -12.34 7.77 -9.40
CA GLY A 173 -12.78 7.32 -8.07
C GLY A 173 -12.60 5.82 -7.78
N TYR A 174 -11.97 5.04 -8.67
CA TYR A 174 -11.80 3.59 -8.47
C TYR A 174 -11.00 3.25 -7.20
N ALA A 175 -9.86 3.91 -7.00
CA ALA A 175 -9.03 3.73 -5.81
C ALA A 175 -9.78 4.15 -4.53
N THR A 176 -10.53 5.26 -4.59
CA THR A 176 -11.37 5.74 -3.49
C THR A 176 -12.41 4.69 -3.09
N ALA A 177 -13.12 4.09 -4.06
CA ALA A 177 -14.10 3.04 -3.81
C ALA A 177 -13.46 1.82 -3.14
N LEU A 178 -12.31 1.36 -3.65
CA LEU A 178 -11.58 0.23 -3.08
C LEU A 178 -11.13 0.47 -1.63
N VAL A 179 -10.56 1.65 -1.34
CA VAL A 179 -10.10 1.97 0.02
C VAL A 179 -11.28 2.16 0.97
N LYS A 180 -12.40 2.75 0.52
CA LYS A 180 -13.63 2.81 1.33
C LYS A 180 -14.13 1.42 1.68
N THR A 181 -14.23 0.50 0.72
CA THR A 181 -14.63 -0.89 1.00
C THR A 181 -13.69 -1.58 2.00
N LEU A 182 -12.38 -1.33 1.92
CA LEU A 182 -11.42 -1.85 2.91
C LEU A 182 -11.65 -1.26 4.30
N ASN A 183 -11.87 0.05 4.37
CA ASN A 183 -12.13 0.76 5.61
C ASN A 183 -13.42 0.29 6.28
N ASP A 184 -14.50 0.12 5.51
CA ASP A 184 -15.78 -0.40 6.02
C ASP A 184 -15.61 -1.81 6.60
N LYS A 185 -14.80 -2.65 5.93
CA LYS A 185 -14.42 -3.97 6.44
C LYS A 185 -13.62 -3.89 7.74
N ALA A 186 -12.66 -2.96 7.84
CA ALA A 186 -11.86 -2.77 9.04
C ALA A 186 -12.70 -2.24 10.22
N ASP A 187 -13.62 -1.31 9.95
CA ASP A 187 -14.59 -0.78 10.91
C ASP A 187 -15.51 -1.88 11.44
N ALA A 188 -16.03 -2.74 10.54
CA ALA A 188 -16.83 -3.91 10.94
C ALA A 188 -16.06 -4.92 11.81
N LEU A 189 -14.73 -4.99 11.66
CA LEU A 189 -13.86 -5.82 12.49
C LEU A 189 -13.35 -5.08 13.75
N GLY A 190 -13.70 -3.81 13.93
CA GLY A 190 -13.22 -2.99 15.05
C GLY A 190 -11.70 -2.80 15.06
N CYS A 191 -11.04 -2.82 13.89
CA CYS A 191 -9.59 -2.73 13.78
C CYS A 191 -9.14 -1.53 12.93
N ALA A 192 -8.01 -0.92 13.29
CA ALA A 192 -7.42 0.15 12.50
C ALA A 192 -6.75 -0.39 11.22
N VAL A 193 -6.60 0.46 10.21
CA VAL A 193 -5.86 0.16 8.97
C VAL A 193 -4.57 0.96 8.98
N TRP A 194 -3.46 0.35 8.58
CA TRP A 194 -2.23 1.08 8.29
C TRP A 194 -1.66 0.73 6.93
N LEU A 195 -0.82 1.63 6.40
CA LEU A 195 -0.20 1.49 5.10
C LEU A 195 1.16 2.18 5.05
N ILE A 196 1.92 1.82 4.01
CA ILE A 196 3.14 2.52 3.62
C ILE A 196 2.85 3.20 2.29
N THR A 197 3.22 4.47 2.17
CA THR A 197 3.13 5.22 0.92
C THR A 197 4.38 6.06 0.70
N ASP A 198 4.70 6.34 -0.55
CA ASP A 198 5.64 7.38 -0.93
C ASP A 198 4.86 8.65 -1.30
N ASP A 199 4.40 8.80 -2.53
CA ASP A 199 3.93 10.06 -3.11
C ASP A 199 2.43 10.34 -2.88
N ALA A 200 1.67 9.36 -2.41
CA ALA A 200 0.20 9.43 -2.34
C ALA A 200 -0.37 9.88 -0.99
N LYS A 201 0.39 10.63 -0.18
CA LYS A 201 -0.01 11.10 1.16
C LYS A 201 -1.40 11.77 1.16
N TRP A 202 -1.61 12.78 0.33
CA TRP A 202 -2.84 13.59 0.30
C TRP A 202 -4.09 12.76 -0.02
N PHE A 203 -3.97 11.80 -0.94
CA PHE A 203 -5.06 10.88 -1.27
C PHE A 203 -5.54 10.07 -0.06
N TYR A 204 -4.61 9.64 0.81
CA TYR A 204 -4.96 8.90 2.01
C TYR A 204 -5.47 9.82 3.13
N GLU A 205 -4.96 11.05 3.26
CA GLU A 205 -5.49 12.04 4.21
C GLU A 205 -6.96 12.35 3.94
N ASP A 206 -7.34 12.50 2.65
CA ASP A 206 -8.74 12.67 2.24
C ASP A 206 -9.65 11.49 2.62
N LEU A 207 -9.07 10.31 2.89
CA LEU A 207 -9.75 9.09 3.29
C LEU A 207 -9.70 8.85 4.80
N GLY A 208 -9.21 9.83 5.57
CA GLY A 208 -9.15 9.81 7.03
C GLY A 208 -7.91 9.12 7.61
N TYR A 209 -6.87 8.90 6.80
CA TYR A 209 -5.59 8.41 7.32
C TYR A 209 -4.76 9.59 7.85
N VAL A 210 -3.99 9.33 8.92
CA VAL A 210 -3.09 10.29 9.55
C VAL A 210 -1.65 9.79 9.40
N LEU A 211 -0.73 10.71 9.10
CA LEU A 211 0.71 10.42 9.07
C LEU A 211 1.24 10.18 10.49
N VAL A 212 1.82 9.00 10.74
CA VAL A 212 2.36 8.63 12.07
C VAL A 212 3.89 8.49 12.08
N ALA A 213 4.51 8.31 10.91
CA ALA A 213 5.96 8.36 10.76
C ALA A 213 6.33 8.73 9.32
N GLU A 214 7.45 9.43 9.16
CA GLU A 214 8.03 9.81 7.88
C GLU A 214 9.55 9.72 7.95
N ASP A 215 10.17 9.22 6.89
CA ASP A 215 11.61 9.23 6.66
C ASP A 215 11.87 9.34 5.15
N TRP A 216 13.14 9.48 4.76
CA TRP A 216 13.57 9.65 3.39
C TRP A 216 14.65 8.63 3.03
N ALA A 217 14.51 7.98 1.87
CA ALA A 217 15.52 7.10 1.29
C ALA A 217 16.30 7.79 0.18
N GLY A 218 17.52 7.32 -0.06
CA GLY A 218 18.38 7.80 -1.15
C GLY A 218 19.11 9.12 -0.86
N VAL A 219 18.94 9.71 0.33
CA VAL A 219 19.60 10.98 0.72
C VAL A 219 21.13 10.88 0.63
N ASP A 220 21.69 9.80 1.18
CA ASP A 220 23.14 9.58 1.24
C ASP A 220 23.64 8.60 0.16
N ASN A 221 22.88 8.42 -0.92
CA ASN A 221 23.23 7.50 -1.99
C ASN A 221 23.83 8.23 -3.22
N PRO A 222 25.16 8.30 -3.38
CA PRO A 222 25.78 9.06 -4.47
C PRO A 222 25.50 8.52 -5.88
N LYS A 223 25.04 7.26 -5.99
CA LYS A 223 24.65 6.64 -7.25
C LYS A 223 23.20 6.93 -7.62
N TRP A 224 22.38 7.39 -6.68
CA TRP A 224 21.04 7.85 -6.97
C TRP A 224 21.09 9.30 -7.47
N LYS A 225 20.43 9.56 -8.59
CA LYS A 225 20.40 10.89 -9.22
C LYS A 225 19.06 11.62 -9.06
N GLY A 226 18.04 10.93 -8.56
CA GLY A 226 16.77 11.56 -8.21
C GLY A 226 16.83 12.25 -6.85
N GLY A 227 15.74 12.94 -6.50
CA GLY A 227 15.58 13.52 -5.16
C GLY A 227 15.36 12.47 -4.07
N PRO A 228 15.39 12.86 -2.79
CA PRO A 228 15.01 12.00 -1.67
C PRO A 228 13.63 11.35 -1.89
N VAL A 229 13.53 10.07 -1.55
CA VAL A 229 12.31 9.28 -1.72
C VAL A 229 11.57 9.25 -0.40
N PRO A 230 10.35 9.80 -0.31
CA PRO A 230 9.61 9.77 0.94
C PRO A 230 9.16 8.34 1.28
N LEU A 231 9.27 7.98 2.55
CA LEU A 231 8.71 6.76 3.12
C LEU A 231 7.77 7.18 4.24
N ARG A 232 6.48 6.94 4.09
CA ARG A 232 5.44 7.39 5.03
C ARG A 232 4.67 6.21 5.56
N ILE A 233 4.43 6.20 6.87
CA ILE A 233 3.48 5.29 7.52
C ILE A 233 2.24 6.10 7.86
N MET A 234 1.10 5.61 7.40
CA MET A 234 -0.18 6.25 7.66
C MET A 234 -1.15 5.27 8.31
N VAL A 235 -2.00 5.78 9.21
CA VAL A 235 -2.97 5.00 9.99
C VAL A 235 -4.34 5.64 9.88
N ARG A 236 -5.36 4.82 9.66
CA ARG A 236 -6.76 5.19 9.86
C ARG A 236 -7.30 4.38 11.03
N GLU A 237 -7.73 5.08 12.08
CA GLU A 237 -8.41 4.43 13.20
C GLU A 237 -9.76 3.84 12.76
N CYS A 238 -10.19 2.76 13.42
CA CYS A 238 -11.56 2.29 13.20
C CYS A 238 -12.52 3.38 13.67
N LYS A 239 -13.56 3.63 12.88
CA LYS A 239 -14.71 4.36 13.39
C LYS A 239 -15.41 3.38 14.30
N SER A 240 -15.24 3.54 15.61
CA SER A 240 -16.13 2.86 16.54
C SER A 240 -17.53 3.16 16.06
N VAL A 241 -18.28 2.11 15.69
CA VAL A 241 -19.72 2.23 15.80
C VAL A 241 -19.88 2.63 17.25
N ASP A 242 -20.39 3.83 17.52
CA ASP A 242 -20.93 4.19 18.81
C ASP A 242 -22.11 3.24 19.06
N VAL A 243 -21.81 1.95 19.21
CA VAL A 243 -22.58 1.07 20.04
C VAL A 243 -22.40 1.73 21.38
N GLN A 244 -23.38 2.57 21.70
CA GLN A 244 -23.78 2.90 23.06
C GLN A 244 -23.86 1.57 23.82
N MET A 245 -22.71 1.06 24.25
CA MET A 245 -22.61 -0.10 25.10
C MET A 245 -22.96 0.40 26.49
N GLY A 246 -24.27 0.42 26.76
CA GLY A 246 -24.82 -0.13 28.00
C GLY A 246 -24.51 -1.63 28.15
N CYS A 247 -23.29 -2.05 27.80
CA CYS A 247 -22.78 -3.41 27.82
C CYS A 247 -21.46 -3.43 28.62
N GLY A 248 -21.41 -2.63 29.69
CA GLY A 248 -20.56 -2.96 30.82
C GLY A 248 -21.18 -4.18 31.48
N GLU A 249 -20.59 -5.37 31.32
CA GLU A 249 -20.50 -6.45 32.32
C GLU A 249 -20.25 -7.86 31.73
N ALA A 250 -20.35 -8.09 30.42
CA ALA A 250 -20.34 -9.46 29.91
C ALA A 250 -18.96 -10.09 29.64
N TYR A 251 -17.91 -9.31 29.34
CA TYR A 251 -16.64 -9.90 28.86
C TYR A 251 -15.59 -10.20 29.95
N ALA A 252 -15.77 -9.71 31.18
CA ALA A 252 -14.86 -10.00 32.30
C ALA A 252 -15.18 -11.31 33.04
N ARG A 253 -16.21 -12.08 32.62
CA ARG A 253 -16.66 -13.29 33.34
C ARG A 253 -16.25 -14.63 32.72
N SER A 254 -15.65 -14.69 31.53
CA SER A 254 -15.35 -15.98 30.86
C SER A 254 -13.89 -16.44 30.89
N SER A 255 -12.96 -15.70 31.52
CA SER A 255 -11.54 -16.10 31.63
C SER A 255 -11.15 -16.58 33.03
N GLY A 256 -12.11 -16.64 33.95
CA GLY A 256 -11.90 -17.01 35.35
C GLY A 256 -12.34 -18.42 35.72
N GLU A 257 -12.19 -19.44 34.86
CA GLU A 257 -12.30 -20.81 35.37
C GLU A 257 -11.63 -21.85 34.46
N ARG A 258 -10.83 -22.70 35.12
CA ARG A 258 -10.35 -24.02 34.68
C ARG A 258 -8.95 -24.06 34.02
N MET A 259 -7.92 -24.09 34.87
CA MET A 259 -6.89 -25.15 34.83
C MET A 259 -6.31 -25.40 36.23
N LYS A 260 -6.92 -26.36 36.95
CA LYS A 260 -6.21 -27.17 37.96
C LYS A 260 -5.89 -28.51 37.30
N GLY A 261 -4.63 -28.93 37.35
CA GLY A 261 -4.23 -30.31 37.04
C GLY A 261 -3.01 -30.44 36.16
N SER A 262 -1.82 -30.07 36.65
CA SER A 262 -0.56 -30.58 36.09
C SER A 262 -0.15 -31.85 36.85
N ALA A 263 -0.11 -32.99 36.17
CA ALA A 263 0.67 -34.14 36.59
C ALA A 263 2.09 -34.03 36.00
N PRO A 264 3.14 -34.48 36.70
CA PRO A 264 4.50 -34.47 36.19
C PRO A 264 4.75 -35.70 35.29
N LEU A 265 5.39 -35.48 34.14
CA LEU A 265 6.03 -36.53 33.37
C LEU A 265 7.55 -36.29 33.41
N ASN A 266 8.23 -37.20 34.09
CA ASN A 266 9.65 -37.48 33.92
C ASN A 266 9.88 -37.97 32.50
N TRP A 267 10.82 -37.35 31.77
CA TRP A 267 11.87 -37.97 30.95
C TRP A 267 12.98 -36.94 30.77
#